data_AF-A0AA87B448-F1
#
_entry.id   AF-A0AA87B448-F1
#
_cell.length_a   1.000
_cell.length_b   1.000
_cell.length_c   1.000
_cell.angle_alpha   90.00
_cell.angle_beta   90.00
_cell.angle_gamma   90.00
#
_symmetry.space_group_name_H-M   'P 1'
#
loop_
_entity.id
_entity.type
_entity.pdbx_description
1 polymer ?
#
loop_
_entity_poly.entity_id
_entity_poly.type
_entity_poly.pdbx_seq_one_letter_code
_entity_poly.pdbx_strand_id
1 'polypeptide(L)'
;MILTDNDWVGMMEGTCRGAGLAPLPFPEDGKIKPIDFIRPVYIRSVPKDDAGCKAITDELLDVTRPSLVLSIERPSRNDRGLYHGLGGRPLDKLVADLDQFFLRAKEQGVPFIGIGDGGNELGMGVIAEELKEFSPKARDSGHPGRGGVAAATAADHLIVSNVSNWGATGLVAALSALLEKPSVFHDGELERRCIEQCVSFGGVDGMFMGPEPAVDGISAQEWEGLVNTLRNTLERLAGRVTGWKGDSGDWRQLK
;
A
#
# COMPACT_ATOMS: atom_id res chain seq x y z
N MET A 1 3.91 -2.60 11.30
CA MET A 1 2.52 -2.95 11.65
C MET A 1 1.66 -2.65 10.45
N ILE A 2 0.58 -3.41 10.25
CA ILE A 2 -0.46 -3.15 9.25
C ILE A 2 -1.73 -2.76 9.99
N LEU A 3 -2.39 -1.70 9.53
CA LEU A 3 -3.68 -1.23 10.04
C LEU A 3 -4.72 -1.44 8.95
N THR A 4 -5.85 -2.10 9.25
CA THR A 4 -6.90 -2.41 8.27
C THR A 4 -8.28 -2.47 8.90
N ASP A 5 -9.34 -2.57 8.11
CA ASP A 5 -10.71 -2.77 8.62
C ASP A 5 -10.86 -4.20 9.15
N ASN A 6 -11.74 -4.40 10.13
CA ASN A 6 -12.00 -5.71 10.73
C ASN A 6 -12.31 -6.82 9.69
N ASP A 7 -12.98 -6.47 8.59
CA ASP A 7 -13.38 -7.43 7.56
C ASP A 7 -12.20 -7.98 6.76
N TRP A 8 -11.07 -7.27 6.72
CA TRP A 8 -9.93 -7.58 5.87
C TRP A 8 -8.75 -8.22 6.60
N VAL A 9 -8.91 -8.55 7.89
CA VAL A 9 -7.83 -9.18 8.68
C VAL A 9 -7.39 -10.51 8.09
N GLY A 10 -8.34 -11.38 7.71
CA GLY A 10 -8.03 -12.68 7.12
C GLY A 10 -7.23 -12.55 5.82
N MET A 11 -7.65 -11.63 4.95
CA MET A 11 -6.95 -11.30 3.70
C MET A 11 -5.52 -10.81 3.96
N MET A 12 -5.34 -9.91 4.93
CA MET A 12 -4.01 -9.40 5.30
C MET A 12 -3.11 -10.48 5.88
N GLU A 13 -3.64 -11.38 6.73
CA GLU A 13 -2.88 -12.51 7.24
C GLU A 13 -2.43 -13.45 6.11
N GLY A 14 -3.33 -13.79 5.18
CA GLY A 14 -3.03 -14.61 4.01
C GLY A 14 -1.92 -13.98 3.17
N THR A 15 -2.08 -12.71 2.82
CA THR A 15 -1.08 -11.93 2.05
C THR A 15 0.29 -11.95 2.74
N CYS A 16 0.34 -11.68 4.05
CA CYS A 16 1.57 -11.70 4.83
C CYS A 16 2.24 -13.08 4.87
N ARG A 17 1.46 -14.16 5.00
CA ARG A 17 1.99 -15.54 4.91
C ARG A 17 2.56 -15.81 3.53
N GLY A 18 1.90 -15.34 2.47
CA GLY A 18 2.42 -15.37 1.10
C GLY A 18 3.77 -14.68 0.95
N ALA A 19 3.95 -13.55 1.64
CA ALA A 19 5.20 -12.80 1.72
C ALA A 19 6.28 -13.47 2.60
N GLY A 20 6.02 -14.65 3.18
CA GLY A 20 6.92 -15.32 4.10
C GLY A 20 7.08 -14.61 5.44
N LEU A 21 6.09 -13.81 5.84
CA LEU A 21 5.99 -13.17 7.14
C LEU A 21 5.15 -14.03 8.10
N ALA A 22 5.31 -13.82 9.40
CA ALA A 22 4.54 -14.46 10.45
C ALA A 22 3.57 -13.44 11.06
N PRO A 23 2.27 -13.44 10.66
CA PRO A 23 1.27 -12.60 11.29
C PRO A 23 1.11 -12.95 12.76
N LEU A 24 1.15 -11.94 13.63
CA LEU A 24 0.97 -12.08 15.06
C LEU A 24 -0.10 -11.10 15.57
N PRO A 25 -0.84 -11.48 16.62
CA PRO A 25 -1.71 -10.55 17.33
C PRO A 25 -0.94 -9.31 17.78
N PHE A 26 -1.59 -8.16 17.72
CA PHE A 26 -1.00 -6.92 18.24
C PHE A 26 -0.68 -7.06 19.73
N PRO A 27 0.54 -6.73 20.19
CA PRO A 27 0.93 -6.91 21.59
C PRO A 27 0.05 -6.06 22.52
N GLU A 28 -0.34 -6.60 23.68
CA GLU A 28 -1.13 -5.87 24.68
C GLU A 28 -0.40 -4.65 25.24
N ASP A 29 0.93 -4.70 25.31
CA ASP A 29 1.77 -3.55 25.70
C ASP A 29 2.00 -2.56 24.55
N GLY A 30 1.43 -2.84 23.37
CA GLY A 30 1.56 -2.17 22.09
C GLY A 30 2.99 -1.99 21.58
N LYS A 31 3.97 -2.66 22.19
CA LYS A 31 5.37 -2.62 21.77
C LYS A 31 5.63 -3.76 20.80
N ILE A 32 5.82 -3.39 19.55
CA ILE A 32 6.30 -4.29 18.49
C ILE A 32 7.71 -4.75 18.86
N LYS A 33 7.89 -6.07 19.03
CA LYS A 33 9.18 -6.67 19.39
C LYS A 33 9.66 -7.59 18.27
N PRO A 34 10.96 -7.61 17.96
CA PRO A 34 11.50 -8.66 17.13
C PRO A 34 11.36 -9.99 17.88
N ILE A 35 11.10 -11.06 17.13
CA ILE A 35 11.17 -12.43 17.62
C ILE A 35 12.22 -13.12 16.78
N ASP A 36 13.26 -13.63 17.43
CA ASP A 36 14.35 -14.31 16.74
C ASP A 36 13.82 -15.49 15.92
N PHE A 37 14.48 -15.75 14.78
CA PHE A 37 14.20 -16.86 13.86
C PHE A 37 12.87 -16.79 13.07
N ILE A 38 12.00 -15.81 13.32
CA ILE A 38 10.81 -15.55 12.49
C ILE A 38 10.80 -14.10 11.97
N ARG A 39 9.93 -13.81 11.00
CA ARG A 39 9.70 -12.46 10.46
C ARG A 39 8.34 -11.94 10.93
N PRO A 40 8.22 -11.44 12.17
CA PRO A 40 6.92 -11.07 12.72
C PRO A 40 6.34 -9.86 11.99
N VAL A 41 5.05 -9.92 11.69
CA VAL A 41 4.25 -8.77 11.26
C VAL A 41 3.01 -8.66 12.13
N TYR A 42 2.75 -7.46 12.63
CA TYR A 42 1.65 -7.20 13.54
C TYR A 42 0.51 -6.53 12.77
N ILE A 43 -0.69 -7.10 12.87
CA ILE A 43 -1.89 -6.58 12.23
C ILE A 43 -2.82 -6.06 13.32
N ARG A 44 -3.25 -4.81 13.19
CA ARG A 44 -4.30 -4.22 14.02
C ARG A 44 -5.48 -3.88 13.13
N SER A 45 -6.68 -4.16 13.60
CA SER A 45 -7.90 -3.85 12.87
C SER A 45 -8.74 -2.78 13.57
N VAL A 46 -9.57 -2.09 12.80
CA VAL A 46 -10.50 -1.07 13.28
C VAL A 46 -11.94 -1.39 12.86
N PRO A 47 -12.93 -1.04 13.70
CA PRO A 47 -14.32 -1.07 13.28
C PRO A 47 -14.62 0.11 12.35
N LYS A 48 -15.75 0.04 11.65
CA LYS A 48 -16.18 1.09 10.72
C LYS A 48 -16.88 2.27 11.39
N ASP A 49 -17.19 2.18 12.69
CA ASP A 49 -17.75 3.31 13.43
C ASP A 49 -16.63 4.29 13.82
N ASP A 50 -16.92 5.58 13.68
CA ASP A 50 -15.91 6.64 13.84
C ASP A 50 -15.28 6.63 15.23
N ALA A 51 -16.08 6.46 16.29
CA ALA A 51 -15.62 6.52 17.67
C ALA A 51 -14.70 5.35 18.03
N GLY A 52 -15.08 4.12 17.66
CA GLY A 52 -14.27 2.92 17.85
C GLY A 52 -13.00 2.94 17.02
N CYS A 53 -13.08 3.39 15.75
CA CYS A 53 -11.91 3.58 14.91
C CYS A 53 -10.96 4.62 15.53
N LYS A 54 -11.49 5.77 15.98
CA LYS A 54 -10.71 6.82 16.63
C LYS A 54 -9.98 6.32 17.87
N ALA A 55 -10.69 5.64 18.77
CA ALA A 55 -10.11 5.17 20.01
C ALA A 55 -8.92 4.24 19.76
N ILE A 56 -9.05 3.30 18.83
CA ILE A 56 -7.97 2.36 18.48
C ILE A 56 -6.82 3.08 17.78
N THR A 57 -7.10 3.96 16.83
CA THR A 57 -6.07 4.66 16.05
C THR A 57 -5.31 5.68 16.89
N ASP A 58 -5.99 6.34 17.83
CA ASP A 58 -5.36 7.23 18.80
C ASP A 58 -4.39 6.45 19.71
N GLU A 59 -4.87 5.35 20.31
CA GLU A 59 -4.06 4.48 21.15
C GLU A 59 -2.82 3.95 20.40
N LEU A 60 -3.01 3.53 19.13
CA LEU A 60 -1.92 3.05 18.30
C LEU A 60 -0.78 4.06 18.15
N LEU A 61 -1.10 5.32 17.83
CA LEU A 61 -0.07 6.36 17.69
C LEU A 61 0.65 6.60 19.02
N ASP A 62 -0.09 6.64 20.13
CA ASP A 62 0.46 6.96 21.44
C ASP A 62 1.40 5.87 21.96
N VAL A 63 1.05 4.59 21.71
CA VAL A 63 1.85 3.46 22.17
C VAL A 63 3.00 3.15 21.22
N THR A 64 2.74 3.12 19.91
CA THR A 64 3.76 2.71 18.92
C THR A 64 4.74 3.82 18.57
N ARG A 65 4.31 5.09 18.68
CA ARG A 65 5.09 6.30 18.32
C ARG A 65 5.87 6.11 17.01
N PRO A 66 5.17 5.89 15.89
CA PRO A 66 5.81 5.53 14.63
C PRO A 66 6.68 6.69 14.12
N SER A 67 7.79 6.35 13.47
CA SER A 67 8.65 7.35 12.79
C SER A 67 8.17 7.71 11.38
N LEU A 68 7.17 6.99 10.86
CA LEU A 68 6.58 7.14 9.53
C LEU A 68 5.21 6.45 9.51
N VAL A 69 4.24 7.07 8.83
CA VAL A 69 3.00 6.41 8.41
C VAL A 69 2.92 6.37 6.88
N LEU A 70 2.42 5.26 6.34
CA LEU A 70 2.35 4.99 4.90
C LEU A 70 0.95 4.45 4.57
N SER A 71 0.28 5.04 3.58
CA SER A 71 -0.92 4.47 2.96
C SER A 71 -0.60 3.92 1.56
N ILE A 72 -1.24 2.80 1.22
CA ILE A 72 -1.19 2.21 -0.12
C ILE A 72 -2.63 1.87 -0.48
N GLU A 73 -3.17 2.49 -1.52
CA GLU A 73 -4.51 2.19 -2.06
C GLU A 73 -5.64 2.24 -1.02
N ARG A 74 -5.51 3.15 -0.04
CA ARG A 74 -6.51 3.29 1.03
C ARG A 74 -7.52 4.36 0.64
N PRO A 75 -8.83 4.09 0.57
CA PRO A 75 -9.82 5.14 0.31
C PRO A 75 -9.73 6.30 1.30
N SER A 76 -9.94 7.51 0.81
CA SER A 76 -9.94 8.75 1.59
C SER A 76 -11.21 9.55 1.40
N ARG A 77 -11.53 10.36 2.40
CA ARG A 77 -12.67 11.26 2.35
C ARG A 77 -12.41 12.39 1.35
N ASN A 78 -13.45 12.78 0.62
CA ASN A 78 -13.44 13.95 -0.23
C ASN A 78 -13.64 15.26 0.57
N ASP A 79 -13.78 16.39 -0.13
CA ASP A 79 -14.01 17.72 0.47
C ASP A 79 -15.35 17.87 1.25
N ARG A 80 -16.22 16.86 1.19
CA ARG A 80 -17.45 16.74 1.98
C ARG A 80 -17.36 15.73 3.12
N GLY A 81 -16.19 15.14 3.36
CA GLY A 81 -16.02 14.10 4.37
C GLY A 81 -16.63 12.75 3.98
N LEU A 82 -16.85 12.51 2.68
CA LEU A 82 -17.49 11.30 2.16
C LEU A 82 -16.51 10.45 1.35
N TYR A 83 -16.71 9.13 1.39
CA TYR A 83 -15.89 8.17 0.65
C TYR A 83 -16.59 7.68 -0.60
N HIS A 84 -15.81 7.55 -1.68
CA HIS A 84 -16.25 7.04 -2.96
C HIS A 84 -15.16 6.15 -3.58
N GLY A 85 -15.58 5.12 -4.32
CA GLY A 85 -14.67 4.47 -5.27
C GLY A 85 -14.48 5.35 -6.50
N LEU A 86 -13.45 5.07 -7.30
CA LEU A 86 -13.08 5.86 -8.49
C LEU A 86 -14.25 6.11 -9.46
N GLY A 87 -15.12 5.12 -9.65
CA GLY A 87 -16.33 5.24 -10.48
C GLY A 87 -17.42 6.18 -9.91
N GLY A 88 -17.22 6.72 -8.70
CA GLY A 88 -18.17 7.56 -7.98
C GLY A 88 -19.14 6.79 -7.08
N ARG A 89 -19.01 5.47 -6.95
CA ARG A 89 -19.87 4.66 -6.07
C ARG A 89 -19.65 5.07 -4.61
N PRO A 90 -20.70 5.39 -3.83
CA PRO A 90 -20.57 5.70 -2.41
C PRO A 90 -20.06 4.48 -1.63
N LEU A 91 -19.14 4.71 -0.69
CA LEU A 91 -18.57 3.68 0.17
C LEU A 91 -19.04 3.79 1.63
N ASP A 92 -20.20 4.41 1.87
CA ASP A 92 -20.74 4.60 3.22
C ASP A 92 -20.84 3.25 3.95
N LYS A 93 -20.27 3.18 5.16
CA LYS A 93 -20.23 1.97 5.99
C LYS A 93 -19.48 0.78 5.37
N LEU A 94 -18.77 0.97 4.26
CA LEU A 94 -17.91 -0.07 3.67
C LEU A 94 -16.45 0.08 4.09
N VAL A 95 -16.05 1.29 4.50
CA VAL A 95 -14.69 1.61 4.94
C VAL A 95 -14.73 2.32 6.30
N ALA A 96 -13.76 2.02 7.15
CA ALA A 96 -13.47 2.81 8.35
C ALA A 96 -12.81 4.15 7.97
N ASP A 97 -13.15 5.23 8.68
CA ASP A 97 -12.41 6.50 8.56
C ASP A 97 -11.01 6.30 9.13
N LEU A 98 -10.03 6.08 8.25
CA LEU A 98 -8.61 6.06 8.60
C LEU A 98 -7.95 7.41 8.34
N ASP A 99 -8.61 8.37 7.71
CA ASP A 99 -8.08 9.73 7.53
C ASP A 99 -7.74 10.35 8.90
N GLN A 100 -8.56 10.10 9.92
CA GLN A 100 -8.29 10.55 11.29
C GLN A 100 -6.94 10.08 11.87
N PHE A 101 -6.49 8.86 11.54
CA PHE A 101 -5.19 8.33 11.99
C PHE A 101 -4.04 9.13 11.36
N PHE A 102 -4.11 9.34 10.05
CA PHE A 102 -3.08 10.06 9.31
C PHE A 102 -3.05 11.56 9.64
N LEU A 103 -4.21 12.18 9.86
CA LEU A 103 -4.30 13.57 10.30
C LEU A 103 -3.70 13.76 11.69
N ARG A 104 -4.03 12.87 12.64
CA ARG A 104 -3.42 12.93 13.98
C ARG A 104 -1.92 12.63 13.95
N ALA A 105 -1.47 11.68 13.13
CA ALA A 105 -0.04 11.41 12.94
C ALA A 105 0.70 12.68 12.45
N LYS A 106 0.10 13.39 11.49
CA LYS A 106 0.61 14.66 10.98
C LYS A 106 0.63 15.77 12.04
N GLU A 107 -0.41 15.87 12.87
CA GLU A 107 -0.44 16.79 14.03
C GLU A 107 0.69 16.50 15.04
N GLN A 108 1.09 15.23 15.19
CA GLN A 108 2.22 14.81 16.00
C GLN A 108 3.59 14.97 15.29
N GLY A 109 3.61 15.48 14.06
CA GLY A 109 4.83 15.66 13.27
C GLY A 109 5.41 14.36 12.72
N VAL A 110 4.62 13.28 12.66
CA VAL A 110 5.04 12.02 12.03
C VAL A 110 4.93 12.17 10.51
N PRO A 111 6.02 11.92 9.75
CA PRO A 111 5.98 11.95 8.29
C PRO A 111 4.93 11.01 7.71
N PHE A 112 4.23 11.47 6.68
CA PHE A 112 3.20 10.71 5.99
C PHE A 112 3.49 10.58 4.49
N ILE A 113 3.66 9.33 4.03
CA ILE A 113 3.73 8.98 2.59
C ILE A 113 2.40 8.39 2.15
N GLY A 114 1.84 8.89 1.05
CA GLY A 114 0.68 8.29 0.37
C GLY A 114 1.06 7.68 -0.97
N ILE A 115 0.49 6.51 -1.28
CA ILE A 115 0.60 5.86 -2.58
C ILE A 115 -0.81 5.57 -3.11
N GLY A 116 -1.10 6.04 -4.32
CA GLY A 116 -2.38 5.89 -4.99
C GLY A 116 -2.24 5.89 -6.52
N ASP A 117 -3.32 5.54 -7.21
CA ASP A 117 -3.40 5.54 -8.67
C ASP A 117 -4.69 6.20 -9.24
N GLY A 118 -5.77 6.29 -8.45
CA GLY A 118 -7.07 6.81 -8.89
C GLY A 118 -7.37 8.26 -8.52
N GLY A 119 -6.79 8.76 -7.43
CA GLY A 119 -7.04 10.10 -6.89
C GLY A 119 -8.06 10.15 -5.75
N ASN A 120 -8.72 9.03 -5.42
CA ASN A 120 -9.63 8.91 -4.27
C ASN A 120 -8.96 8.27 -3.04
N GLU A 121 -7.64 8.08 -3.10
CA GLU A 121 -6.86 7.42 -2.05
C GLU A 121 -6.24 8.43 -1.07
N LEU A 122 -5.97 7.94 0.13
CA LEU A 122 -5.41 8.69 1.23
C LEU A 122 -4.00 9.14 0.88
N GLY A 123 -3.80 10.45 0.85
CA GLY A 123 -2.58 11.11 0.40
C GLY A 123 -2.76 11.91 -0.89
N MET A 124 -3.72 11.55 -1.74
CA MET A 124 -3.99 12.22 -3.03
C MET A 124 -4.51 13.65 -2.89
N GLY A 125 -4.83 14.09 -1.66
CA GLY A 125 -5.14 15.49 -1.36
C GLY A 125 -4.05 16.48 -1.82
N VAL A 126 -2.82 16.03 -2.04
CA VAL A 126 -1.71 16.84 -2.59
C VAL A 126 -2.03 17.40 -3.98
N ILE A 127 -2.80 16.66 -4.79
CA ILE A 127 -3.12 17.00 -6.18
C ILE A 127 -4.63 17.12 -6.43
N ALA A 128 -5.42 17.35 -5.37
CA ALA A 128 -6.88 17.29 -5.45
C ALA A 128 -7.50 18.35 -6.38
N GLU A 129 -6.91 19.55 -6.42
CA GLU A 129 -7.41 20.62 -7.29
C GLU A 129 -7.03 20.37 -8.75
N GLU A 130 -5.80 19.92 -9.01
CA GLU A 130 -5.33 19.53 -10.34
C GLU A 130 -6.12 18.35 -10.89
N LEU A 131 -6.43 17.34 -10.05
CA LEU A 131 -7.28 16.20 -10.43
C LEU A 131 -8.64 16.65 -10.94
N LYS A 132 -9.23 17.69 -10.34
CA LYS A 132 -10.52 18.24 -10.76
C LYS A 132 -10.45 18.89 -12.15
N GLU A 133 -9.28 19.32 -12.63
CA GLU A 133 -9.15 19.94 -13.95
C GLU A 133 -9.33 18.94 -15.10
N PHE A 134 -8.90 17.68 -14.91
CA PHE A 134 -8.90 16.67 -15.98
C PHE A 134 -9.74 15.42 -15.69
N SER A 135 -10.18 15.18 -14.45
CA SER A 135 -11.08 14.08 -14.10
C SER A 135 -12.48 14.59 -13.75
N PRO A 136 -13.50 14.34 -14.60
CA PRO A 136 -14.89 14.72 -14.29
C PRO A 136 -15.39 14.12 -12.98
N LYS A 137 -15.00 12.88 -12.67
CA LYS A 137 -15.36 12.20 -11.41
C LYS A 137 -14.71 12.83 -10.19
N ALA A 138 -13.50 13.38 -10.33
CA ALA A 138 -12.84 14.13 -9.25
C ALA A 138 -13.63 15.38 -8.83
N ARG A 139 -14.39 15.99 -9.76
CA ARG A 139 -15.29 17.13 -9.49
C ARG A 139 -16.67 16.71 -9.01
N ASP A 140 -17.23 15.68 -9.62
CA ASP A 140 -18.60 15.23 -9.34
C ASP A 140 -18.69 13.71 -9.45
N SER A 141 -19.01 13.05 -8.33
CA SER A 141 -19.18 11.60 -8.29
C SER A 141 -20.37 11.12 -9.12
N GLY A 142 -21.29 12.04 -9.49
CA GLY A 142 -22.59 11.76 -10.10
C GLY A 142 -23.67 11.46 -9.07
N HIS A 143 -23.42 11.74 -7.78
CA HIS A 143 -24.39 11.54 -6.70
C HIS A 143 -24.72 12.89 -6.05
N PRO A 144 -25.99 13.35 -6.14
CA PRO A 144 -26.38 14.66 -5.63
C PRO A 144 -25.95 14.91 -4.18
N GLY A 145 -25.34 16.07 -3.94
CA GLY A 145 -24.91 16.50 -2.61
C GLY A 145 -23.63 15.84 -2.09
N ARG A 146 -22.99 14.95 -2.85
CA ARG A 146 -21.81 14.22 -2.38
C ARG A 146 -20.46 14.78 -2.84
N GLY A 147 -20.44 15.76 -3.76
CA GLY A 147 -19.20 16.27 -4.33
C GLY A 147 -18.53 15.27 -5.28
N GLY A 148 -17.23 15.43 -5.51
CA GLY A 148 -16.41 14.57 -6.37
C GLY A 148 -15.67 13.47 -5.60
N VAL A 149 -14.91 12.64 -6.32
CA VAL A 149 -14.13 11.54 -5.71
C VAL A 149 -12.73 11.95 -5.26
N ALA A 150 -12.27 13.16 -5.57
CA ALA A 150 -10.94 13.61 -5.18
C ALA A 150 -10.77 13.57 -3.65
N ALA A 151 -9.75 12.84 -3.19
CA ALA A 151 -9.39 12.79 -1.78
C ALA A 151 -9.00 14.19 -1.27
N ALA A 152 -9.37 14.50 -0.02
CA ALA A 152 -9.03 15.76 0.62
C ALA A 152 -7.80 15.66 1.52
N THR A 153 -7.48 14.47 2.03
CA THR A 153 -6.35 14.29 2.96
C THR A 153 -5.03 14.19 2.18
N ALA A 154 -4.15 15.16 2.40
CA ALA A 154 -2.88 15.30 1.70
C ALA A 154 -1.70 14.68 2.48
N ALA A 155 -0.91 13.88 1.78
CA ALA A 155 0.37 13.36 2.27
C ALA A 155 1.45 14.45 2.31
N ASP A 156 2.54 14.19 3.03
CA ASP A 156 3.75 15.02 2.93
C ASP A 156 4.55 14.64 1.68
N HIS A 157 4.50 13.36 1.31
CA HIS A 157 5.06 12.84 0.07
C HIS A 157 4.04 11.93 -0.62
N LEU A 158 3.71 12.24 -1.87
CA LEU A 158 2.80 11.45 -2.69
C LEU A 158 3.59 10.68 -3.76
N ILE A 159 3.32 9.39 -3.89
CA ILE A 159 3.75 8.57 -5.01
C ILE A 159 2.51 8.22 -5.83
N VAL A 160 2.48 8.69 -7.08
CA VAL A 160 1.44 8.32 -8.04
C VAL A 160 2.02 7.26 -8.98
N SER A 161 1.25 6.20 -9.20
CA SER A 161 1.59 5.12 -10.13
C SER A 161 0.34 4.67 -10.88
N ASN A 162 0.49 3.85 -11.92
CA ASN A 162 -0.64 3.26 -12.62
C ASN A 162 -1.36 2.16 -11.82
N VAL A 163 -0.64 1.54 -10.87
CA VAL A 163 -1.16 0.57 -9.90
C VAL A 163 -0.43 0.87 -8.59
N SER A 164 -1.14 1.10 -7.48
CA SER A 164 -0.53 1.47 -6.20
C SER A 164 0.54 0.49 -5.71
N ASN A 165 0.38 -0.81 -5.97
CA ASN A 165 1.42 -1.80 -5.70
C ASN A 165 2.72 -1.52 -6.48
N TRP A 166 2.67 -0.95 -7.69
CA TRP A 166 3.89 -0.53 -8.43
C TRP A 166 4.58 0.64 -7.75
N GLY A 167 3.82 1.60 -7.23
CA GLY A 167 4.38 2.69 -6.44
C GLY A 167 5.12 2.16 -5.21
N ALA A 168 4.52 1.21 -4.48
CA ALA A 168 5.15 0.56 -3.33
C ALA A 168 6.39 -0.25 -3.73
N THR A 169 6.31 -1.07 -4.78
CA THR A 169 7.44 -1.84 -5.30
C THR A 169 8.56 -0.93 -5.81
N GLY A 170 8.23 0.17 -6.49
CA GLY A 170 9.18 1.20 -6.91
C GLY A 170 9.91 1.86 -5.73
N LEU A 171 9.19 2.14 -4.64
CA LEU A 171 9.80 2.64 -3.39
C LEU A 171 10.80 1.62 -2.81
N VAL A 172 10.45 0.34 -2.77
CA VAL A 172 11.37 -0.73 -2.31
C VAL A 172 12.57 -0.87 -3.26
N ALA A 173 12.38 -0.72 -4.57
CA ALA A 173 13.47 -0.73 -5.54
C ALA A 173 14.44 0.44 -5.31
N ALA A 174 13.91 1.65 -5.09
CA ALA A 174 14.71 2.83 -4.76
C ALA A 174 15.50 2.64 -3.46
N LEU A 175 14.89 2.07 -2.41
CA LEU A 175 15.58 1.73 -1.16
C LEU A 175 16.70 0.71 -1.39
N SER A 176 16.44 -0.33 -2.18
CA SER A 176 17.45 -1.34 -2.53
C SER A 176 18.65 -0.73 -3.25
N ALA A 177 18.40 0.17 -4.19
CA ALA A 177 19.43 0.91 -4.92
C ALA A 177 20.23 1.84 -4.00
N LEU A 178 19.56 2.66 -3.18
CA LEU A 178 20.19 3.62 -2.26
C LEU A 178 21.04 2.94 -1.18
N LEU A 179 20.63 1.76 -0.71
CA LEU A 179 21.35 0.97 0.27
C LEU A 179 22.42 0.06 -0.36
N GLU A 180 22.52 0.03 -1.70
CA GLU A 180 23.36 -0.90 -2.46
C GLU A 180 23.16 -2.36 -2.01
N LYS A 181 21.92 -2.72 -1.67
CA LYS A 181 21.57 -4.00 -1.06
C LYS A 181 20.42 -4.67 -1.82
N PRO A 182 20.73 -5.43 -2.90
CA PRO A 182 19.72 -6.11 -3.72
C PRO A 182 18.73 -6.98 -2.93
N SER A 183 19.16 -7.54 -1.79
CA SER A 183 18.31 -8.37 -0.92
C SER A 183 17.16 -7.62 -0.22
N VAL A 184 17.11 -6.29 -0.31
CA VAL A 184 15.94 -5.50 0.11
C VAL A 184 14.78 -5.68 -0.87
N PHE A 185 15.06 -5.96 -2.14
CA PHE A 185 14.04 -6.14 -3.18
C PHE A 185 13.65 -7.62 -3.32
N HIS A 186 12.35 -7.90 -3.38
CA HIS A 186 11.84 -9.26 -3.52
C HIS A 186 11.97 -9.81 -4.96
N ASP A 187 11.56 -11.05 -5.20
CA ASP A 187 11.48 -11.66 -6.53
C ASP A 187 10.04 -11.90 -6.95
N GLY A 188 9.86 -12.15 -8.25
CA GLY A 188 8.54 -12.34 -8.82
C GLY A 188 7.80 -13.57 -8.28
N GLU A 189 8.50 -14.62 -7.83
CA GLU A 189 7.86 -15.77 -7.18
C GLU A 189 7.22 -15.37 -5.84
N LEU A 190 7.93 -14.57 -5.02
CA LEU A 190 7.36 -14.01 -3.80
C LEU A 190 6.14 -13.13 -4.13
N GLU A 191 6.24 -12.26 -5.13
CA GLU A 191 5.13 -11.37 -5.53
C GLU A 191 3.89 -12.17 -5.93
N ARG A 192 4.03 -13.12 -6.86
CA ARG A 192 2.90 -13.95 -7.33
C ARG A 192 2.24 -14.70 -6.18
N ARG A 193 3.05 -15.28 -5.29
CA ARG A 193 2.55 -15.97 -4.09
C ARG A 193 1.81 -15.02 -3.15
N CYS A 194 2.23 -13.77 -3.00
CA CYS A 194 1.50 -12.78 -2.20
C CYS A 194 0.11 -12.51 -2.79
N ILE A 195 0.02 -12.30 -4.10
CA ILE A 195 -1.25 -12.04 -4.81
C ILE A 195 -2.18 -13.26 -4.69
N GLU A 196 -1.67 -14.46 -4.98
CA GLU A 196 -2.45 -15.70 -4.90
C GLU A 196 -2.97 -15.97 -3.47
N GLN A 197 -2.16 -15.69 -2.44
CA GLN A 197 -2.59 -15.82 -1.05
C GLN A 197 -3.56 -14.72 -0.62
N CYS A 198 -3.39 -13.48 -1.09
CA CYS A 198 -4.36 -12.41 -0.85
C CYS A 198 -5.76 -12.83 -1.31
N VAL A 199 -5.84 -13.32 -2.55
CA VAL A 199 -7.09 -13.76 -3.18
C VAL A 199 -7.67 -15.00 -2.50
N SER A 200 -6.82 -15.98 -2.16
CA SER A 200 -7.24 -17.20 -1.45
C SER A 200 -7.84 -16.91 -0.06
N PHE A 201 -7.54 -15.75 0.53
CA PHE A 201 -8.04 -15.31 1.83
C PHE A 201 -9.08 -14.18 1.72
N GLY A 202 -9.72 -14.02 0.56
CA GLY A 202 -10.87 -13.15 0.37
C GLY A 202 -10.58 -11.84 -0.35
N GLY A 203 -9.35 -11.62 -0.80
CA GLY A 203 -9.01 -10.52 -1.71
C GLY A 203 -9.72 -10.65 -3.05
N VAL A 204 -10.00 -9.51 -3.67
CA VAL A 204 -10.65 -9.43 -4.98
C VAL A 204 -9.89 -8.45 -5.86
N ASP A 205 -9.85 -8.75 -7.15
CA ASP A 205 -9.40 -7.80 -8.15
C ASP A 205 -10.46 -6.71 -8.36
N GLY A 206 -10.04 -5.45 -8.31
CA GLY A 206 -10.94 -4.28 -8.40
C GLY A 206 -11.52 -4.04 -9.79
N MET A 207 -10.91 -4.59 -10.84
CA MET A 207 -11.37 -4.44 -12.23
C MET A 207 -12.37 -5.54 -12.61
N PHE A 208 -12.12 -6.78 -12.20
CA PHE A 208 -12.99 -7.92 -12.43
C PHE A 208 -14.06 -8.09 -11.36
N MET A 209 -13.91 -7.42 -10.21
CA MET A 209 -14.82 -7.51 -9.05
C MET A 209 -14.99 -8.96 -8.56
N GLY A 210 -13.91 -9.74 -8.59
CA GLY A 210 -13.91 -11.17 -8.28
C GLY A 210 -12.57 -11.66 -7.74
N PRO A 211 -12.53 -12.89 -7.18
CA PRO A 211 -11.34 -13.49 -6.60
C PRO A 211 -10.41 -14.03 -7.70
N GLU A 212 -9.98 -13.14 -8.60
CA GLU A 212 -9.00 -13.42 -9.63
C GLU A 212 -7.59 -13.14 -9.09
N PRO A 213 -6.59 -14.00 -9.32
CA PRO A 213 -5.19 -13.75 -8.96
C PRO A 213 -4.60 -12.66 -9.87
N ALA A 214 -5.07 -11.44 -9.68
CA ALA A 214 -4.76 -10.25 -10.44
C ALA A 214 -4.81 -9.03 -9.53
N VAL A 215 -4.15 -7.96 -9.97
CA VAL A 215 -4.24 -6.63 -9.36
C VAL A 215 -4.49 -5.64 -10.50
N ASP A 216 -5.58 -4.89 -10.39
CA ASP A 216 -6.10 -3.97 -11.41
C ASP A 216 -6.21 -4.57 -12.81
N GLY A 217 -6.65 -5.82 -12.86
CA GLY A 217 -6.83 -6.58 -14.08
C GLY A 217 -5.54 -7.15 -14.67
N ILE A 218 -4.39 -6.93 -14.02
CA ILE A 218 -3.08 -7.45 -14.42
C ILE A 218 -2.83 -8.76 -13.69
N SER A 219 -2.60 -9.83 -14.43
CA SER A 219 -2.45 -11.17 -13.84
C SER A 219 -1.22 -11.27 -12.94
N ALA A 220 -1.29 -12.13 -11.91
CA ALA A 220 -0.16 -12.37 -11.02
C ALA A 220 1.10 -12.88 -11.74
N GLN A 221 0.94 -13.54 -12.90
CA GLN A 221 2.05 -13.98 -13.75
C GLN A 221 2.74 -12.78 -14.45
N GLU A 222 1.98 -11.80 -14.91
CA GLU A 222 2.55 -10.57 -15.47
C GLU A 222 3.28 -9.76 -14.40
N TRP A 223 2.73 -9.71 -13.19
CA TRP A 223 3.37 -9.13 -12.00
C TRP A 223 4.72 -9.78 -11.67
N GLU A 224 4.78 -11.12 -11.68
CA GLU A 224 6.03 -11.86 -11.51
C GLU A 224 7.10 -11.42 -12.54
N GLY A 225 6.72 -11.29 -13.81
CA GLY A 225 7.60 -10.84 -14.88
C GLY A 225 8.11 -9.40 -14.67
N LEU A 226 7.23 -8.49 -14.25
CA LEU A 226 7.58 -7.10 -13.96
C LEU A 226 8.59 -7.00 -12.81
N VAL A 227 8.32 -7.68 -11.69
CA VAL A 227 9.21 -7.69 -10.52
C VAL A 227 10.57 -8.29 -10.87
N ASN A 228 10.60 -9.38 -11.65
CA ASN A 228 11.87 -9.95 -12.13
C ASN A 228 12.65 -8.96 -13.00
N THR A 229 11.97 -8.17 -13.83
CA THR A 229 12.60 -7.13 -14.66
C THR A 229 13.19 -5.99 -13.81
N LEU A 230 12.47 -5.54 -12.78
CA LEU A 230 12.97 -4.54 -11.83
C LEU A 230 14.17 -5.07 -11.04
N ARG A 231 14.09 -6.31 -10.53
CA ARG A 231 15.20 -6.97 -9.83
C ARG A 231 16.45 -7.05 -10.72
N ASN A 232 16.31 -7.47 -11.97
CA ASN A 232 17.42 -7.52 -12.92
C ASN A 232 18.03 -6.13 -13.17
N THR A 233 17.23 -5.06 -13.09
CA THR A 233 17.75 -3.68 -13.19
C THR A 233 18.58 -3.30 -11.96
N LEU A 234 18.17 -3.69 -10.77
CA LEU A 234 18.93 -3.48 -9.53
C LEU A 234 20.24 -4.29 -9.51
N GLU A 235 20.21 -5.53 -9.99
CA GLU A 235 21.40 -6.36 -10.12
C GLU A 235 22.42 -5.73 -11.07
N ARG A 236 21.96 -5.22 -12.22
CA ARG A 236 22.80 -4.45 -13.13
C ARG A 236 23.32 -3.19 -12.47
N LEU A 237 22.52 -2.45 -11.70
CA LEU A 237 23.01 -1.28 -10.97
C LEU A 237 24.17 -1.64 -10.02
N ALA A 238 24.09 -2.82 -9.38
CA ALA A 238 25.14 -3.38 -8.53
C ALA A 238 26.32 -3.99 -9.33
N GLY A 239 26.33 -3.86 -10.66
CA GLY A 239 27.35 -4.39 -11.56
C GLY A 239 27.09 -5.79 -12.06
N ARG A 240 26.19 -6.56 -11.45
CA ARG A 240 25.99 -7.98 -11.78
C ARG A 240 25.30 -8.14 -13.15
N VAL A 241 25.97 -8.82 -14.08
CA VAL A 241 25.44 -9.27 -15.37
C VAL A 241 25.86 -10.70 -15.64
N THR A 242 24.98 -11.48 -16.27
CA THR A 242 25.29 -12.84 -16.75
C THR A 242 25.51 -12.82 -18.26
N GLY A 243 26.68 -13.27 -18.72
CA GLY A 243 27.01 -13.37 -20.13
C GLY A 243 26.43 -14.61 -20.81
N TRP A 244 26.58 -14.71 -22.15
CA TRP A 244 26.10 -15.84 -22.95
C TRP A 244 26.71 -17.20 -22.55
N LYS A 245 27.86 -17.19 -21.86
CA LYS A 245 28.50 -18.39 -21.31
C LYS A 245 27.91 -18.87 -19.98
N GLY A 246 26.98 -18.10 -19.40
CA GLY A 246 26.43 -18.36 -18.07
C GLY A 246 27.26 -17.77 -16.92
N ASP A 247 28.43 -17.21 -17.21
CA ASP A 247 29.29 -16.59 -16.20
C ASP A 247 28.71 -15.23 -15.75
N SER A 248 28.68 -15.00 -14.43
CA SER A 248 28.36 -13.70 -13.85
C SER A 248 29.62 -12.82 -13.72
N GLY A 249 29.52 -11.54 -14.07
CA GLY A 249 30.61 -10.57 -13.91
C GLY A 249 30.11 -9.16 -13.58
N ASP A 250 31.06 -8.23 -13.42
CA ASP A 250 30.77 -6.79 -13.25
C ASP A 250 30.86 -6.06 -14.60
N TRP A 251 29.73 -5.58 -15.13
CA TRP A 251 29.72 -4.89 -16.43
C TRP A 251 30.27 -3.46 -16.36
N ARG A 252 30.41 -2.86 -15.17
CA ARG A 252 30.77 -1.45 -15.02
C ARG A 252 32.21 -1.15 -15.44
N GLN A 253 33.01 -2.18 -15.75
CA GLN A 253 34.42 -2.06 -16.14
C GLN A 253 35.24 -1.19 -15.17
N LEU A 254 34.86 -1.22 -13.88
CA LEU A 254 35.57 -0.50 -12.84
C LEU A 254 36.95 -1.16 -12.70
N LYS A 255 38.00 -0.37 -12.95
CA LYS A 255 39.40 -0.80 -12.80
C LYS A 255 39.77 -1.03 -11.35
#